data_AF-A0AAU5DMG4-F1
#
_entry.id   AF-A0AAU5DMG4-F1
#
_cell.length_a   1.000
_cell.length_b   1.000
_cell.length_c   1.000
_cell.angle_alpha   90.00
_cell.angle_beta   90.00
_cell.angle_gamma   90.00
#
_symmetry.space_group_name_H-M   'P 1'
#
loop_
_entity.id
_entity.type
_entity.pdbx_description
1 polymer ?
#
loop_
_entity_poly.entity_id
_entity_poly.type
_entity_poly.pdbx_seq_one_letter_code
_entity_poly.pdbx_strand_id
1 'polypeptide(L)'
;MATWLAPVLGLVGAFMGAALAPWMNAHLGWRRTRREAFNAAISALRIAQAARHFAQDVPAHYVGGDAATVEAYNQRLRERGIDRFVDSMYEAKVALAALASFHPVSGDLDRWEITEPDAARMLAELLRERRRLRLA
;
A
#
# COMPACT_ATOMS: atom_id res chain seq x y z
N MET A 1 -20.84 38.44 43.04
CA MET A 1 -21.88 37.87 42.16
C MET A 1 -21.23 37.21 40.93
N ALA A 2 -20.26 36.29 41.13
CA ALA A 2 -19.42 35.72 40.06
C ALA A 2 -19.20 34.19 40.17
N THR A 3 -19.88 33.53 41.12
CA THR A 3 -19.70 32.10 41.45
C THR A 3 -20.39 31.14 40.48
N TRP A 4 -21.31 31.62 39.63
CA TRP A 4 -22.08 30.80 38.69
C TRP A 4 -21.52 30.77 37.26
N LEU A 5 -20.55 31.64 36.93
CA LEU A 5 -19.96 31.73 35.59
C LEU A 5 -19.04 30.54 35.27
N ALA A 6 -18.26 30.08 36.24
CA ALA A 6 -17.33 28.95 36.07
C ALA A 6 -18.02 27.61 35.72
N PRO A 7 -19.09 27.16 36.44
CA PRO A 7 -19.76 25.91 36.08
C PRO A 7 -20.51 25.98 34.74
N VAL A 8 -21.08 27.14 34.38
CA VAL A 8 -21.75 27.33 33.08
C VAL A 8 -20.73 27.29 31.93
N LEU A 9 -19.57 27.94 32.08
CA LEU A 9 -18.47 27.86 31.11
C LEU A 9 -17.90 26.44 31.01
N GLY A 10 -17.80 25.73 32.12
CA GLY A 10 -17.40 24.31 32.15
C GLY A 10 -18.36 23.41 31.39
N LEU A 11 -19.68 23.62 31.55
CA LEU A 11 -20.72 22.90 30.81
C LEU A 11 -20.71 23.21 29.32
N VAL A 12 -20.54 24.49 28.93
CA VAL A 12 -20.42 24.89 27.52
C VAL A 12 -19.16 24.30 26.88
N GLY A 13 -18.03 24.32 27.60
CA GLY A 13 -16.78 23.70 27.16
C GLY A 13 -16.89 22.18 26.99
N ALA A 14 -17.51 21.49 27.94
CA ALA A 14 -17.74 20.04 27.87
C ALA A 14 -18.71 19.67 26.74
N PHE A 15 -19.76 20.44 26.53
CA PHE A 15 -20.73 20.23 25.45
C PHE A 15 -20.11 20.45 24.07
N MET A 16 -19.32 21.52 23.89
CA MET A 16 -18.58 21.73 22.64
C MET A 16 -17.51 20.66 22.41
N GLY A 17 -16.80 20.25 23.46
CA GLY A 17 -15.82 19.16 23.38
C GLY A 17 -16.46 17.82 22.96
N ALA A 18 -17.61 17.49 23.55
CA ALA A 18 -18.35 16.27 23.22
C ALA A 18 -18.98 16.32 21.81
N ALA A 19 -19.39 17.48 21.33
CA ALA A 19 -19.94 17.66 19.99
C ALA A 19 -18.86 17.61 18.89
N LEU A 20 -17.64 18.10 19.18
CA LEU A 20 -16.53 18.12 18.22
C LEU A 20 -15.72 16.82 18.20
N ALA A 21 -15.73 16.03 19.29
CA ALA A 21 -14.98 14.78 19.38
C ALA A 21 -15.36 13.74 18.30
N PRO A 22 -16.64 13.48 17.97
CA PRO A 22 -17.00 12.56 16.89
C PRO A 22 -16.49 13.02 15.52
N TRP A 23 -16.56 14.33 15.24
CA TRP A 23 -16.06 14.90 13.99
C TRP A 23 -14.54 14.82 13.90
N MET A 24 -13.82 15.16 14.98
CA MET A 24 -12.37 15.02 15.03
C MET A 24 -11.93 13.56 14.87
N ASN A 25 -12.61 12.62 15.53
CA ASN A 25 -12.31 11.19 15.40
C ASN A 25 -12.62 10.67 13.99
N ALA A 26 -13.71 11.10 13.36
CA ALA A 26 -14.03 10.78 11.98
C ALA A 26 -12.99 11.37 11.01
N HIS A 27 -12.54 12.61 11.25
CA HIS A 27 -11.52 13.26 10.42
C HIS A 27 -10.14 12.59 10.56
N LEU A 28 -9.73 12.27 11.78
CA LEU A 28 -8.49 11.53 12.06
C LEU A 28 -8.56 10.11 11.51
N GLY A 29 -9.70 9.43 11.65
CA GLY A 29 -9.98 8.12 11.07
C GLY A 29 -9.84 8.16 9.55
N TRP A 30 -10.49 9.11 8.88
CA TRP A 30 -10.41 9.28 7.44
C TRP A 30 -8.99 9.57 6.94
N ARG A 31 -8.23 10.43 7.66
CA ARG A 31 -6.80 10.67 7.37
C ARG A 31 -5.95 9.43 7.52
N ARG A 32 -6.20 8.63 8.57
CA ARG A 32 -5.49 7.38 8.83
C ARG A 32 -5.77 6.37 7.73
N THR A 33 -7.03 6.14 7.38
CA THR A 33 -7.42 5.24 6.29
C THR A 33 -6.81 5.67 4.96
N ARG A 34 -6.78 6.98 4.68
CA ARG A 34 -6.13 7.53 3.48
C ARG A 34 -4.62 7.25 3.48
N ARG A 35 -3.93 7.46 4.60
CA ARG A 35 -2.49 7.16 4.73
C ARG A 35 -2.20 5.67 4.54
N GLU A 36 -3.02 4.82 5.14
CA GLU A 36 -2.91 3.36 5.03
C GLU A 36 -3.11 2.89 3.58
N ALA A 37 -4.11 3.42 2.87
CA ALA A 37 -4.33 3.12 1.45
C ALA A 37 -3.14 3.52 0.57
N PHE A 38 -2.58 4.73 0.76
CA PHE A 38 -1.38 5.16 0.03
C PHE A 38 -0.17 4.26 0.31
N ASN A 39 0.05 3.91 1.58
CA ASN A 39 1.18 3.06 1.95
C ASN A 39 1.03 1.63 1.40
N ALA A 40 -0.17 1.06 1.45
CA ALA A 40 -0.49 -0.24 0.88
C ALA A 40 -0.26 -0.27 -0.64
N ALA A 41 -0.75 0.74 -1.37
CA ALA A 41 -0.53 0.84 -2.81
C ALA A 41 0.97 0.97 -3.16
N ILE A 42 1.71 1.82 -2.43
CA ILE A 42 3.15 1.99 -2.63
C ILE A 42 3.91 0.69 -2.34
N SER A 43 3.58 -0.01 -1.26
CA SER A 43 4.26 -1.26 -0.89
C SER A 43 3.95 -2.37 -1.88
N ALA A 44 2.68 -2.58 -2.23
CA ALA A 44 2.26 -3.63 -3.14
C ALA A 44 2.88 -3.44 -4.53
N LEU A 45 2.89 -2.20 -5.05
CA LEU A 45 3.53 -1.89 -6.33
C LEU A 45 5.04 -2.20 -6.30
N ARG A 46 5.74 -1.87 -5.21
CA ARG A 46 7.17 -2.20 -5.05
C ARG A 46 7.42 -3.71 -4.96
N ILE A 47 6.56 -4.43 -4.25
CA ILE A 47 6.66 -5.90 -4.14
C ILE A 47 6.46 -6.54 -5.52
N ALA A 48 5.45 -6.10 -6.28
CA ALA A 48 5.21 -6.57 -7.63
C ALA A 48 6.41 -6.34 -8.57
N GLN A 49 7.04 -5.16 -8.49
CA GLN A 49 8.26 -4.88 -9.27
C GLN A 49 9.45 -5.73 -8.81
N ALA A 50 9.60 -5.97 -7.51
CA ALA A 50 10.66 -6.83 -6.99
C ALA A 50 10.46 -8.30 -7.40
N ALA A 51 9.21 -8.78 -7.40
CA ALA A 51 8.85 -10.13 -7.81
C ALA A 51 9.17 -10.41 -9.29
N ARG A 52 9.18 -9.36 -10.14
CA ARG A 52 9.56 -9.47 -11.55
C ARG A 52 11.01 -9.91 -11.75
N HIS A 53 11.90 -9.50 -10.85
CA HIS A 53 13.33 -9.82 -10.90
C HIS A 53 13.72 -10.97 -9.95
N PHE A 54 12.77 -11.87 -9.65
CA PHE A 54 13.05 -13.01 -8.79
C PHE A 54 14.14 -13.91 -9.38
N ALA A 55 14.93 -14.55 -8.51
CA ALA A 55 16.04 -15.41 -8.93
C ALA A 55 15.52 -16.55 -9.83
N GLN A 56 16.02 -16.60 -11.06
CA GLN A 56 15.60 -17.59 -12.06
C GLN A 56 16.29 -18.94 -11.88
N ASP A 57 17.49 -18.95 -11.30
CA ASP A 57 18.27 -20.15 -11.05
C ASP A 57 19.06 -20.02 -9.75
N VAL A 58 19.22 -21.17 -9.07
CA VAL A 58 20.10 -21.31 -7.90
C VAL A 58 21.31 -22.16 -8.30
N PRO A 59 22.54 -21.74 -7.96
CA PRO A 59 23.73 -22.53 -8.26
C PRO A 59 23.69 -23.93 -7.63
N ALA A 60 24.21 -24.93 -8.35
CA ALA A 60 24.17 -26.34 -7.94
C ALA A 60 24.73 -26.61 -6.53
N HIS A 61 25.74 -25.85 -6.09
CA HIS A 61 26.34 -26.00 -4.77
C HIS A 61 25.40 -25.62 -3.60
N TYR A 62 24.35 -24.85 -3.85
CA TYR A 62 23.33 -24.52 -2.84
C TYR A 62 22.19 -25.54 -2.76
N VAL A 63 21.86 -26.19 -3.88
CA VAL A 63 20.78 -27.19 -3.94
C VAL A 63 21.28 -28.54 -3.41
N GLY A 64 22.53 -28.89 -3.74
CA GLY A 64 23.06 -30.24 -3.53
C GLY A 64 22.44 -31.27 -4.47
N GLY A 65 23.09 -32.42 -4.62
CA GLY A 65 22.62 -33.50 -5.49
C GLY A 65 23.19 -33.48 -6.91
N ASP A 66 22.61 -34.29 -7.78
CA ASP A 66 23.02 -34.46 -9.18
C ASP A 66 22.42 -33.39 -10.10
N ALA A 67 22.89 -33.32 -11.34
CA ALA A 67 22.46 -32.32 -12.31
C ALA A 67 20.93 -32.37 -12.58
N ALA A 68 20.34 -33.57 -12.56
CA ALA A 68 18.90 -33.75 -12.76
C ALA A 68 18.09 -33.15 -11.60
N THR A 69 18.54 -33.33 -10.36
CA THR A 69 17.89 -32.74 -9.18
C THR A 69 17.97 -31.22 -9.19
N VAL A 70 19.12 -30.66 -9.58
CA VAL A 70 19.31 -29.20 -9.69
C VAL A 70 18.40 -28.61 -10.76
N GLU A 71 18.30 -29.23 -11.95
CA GLU A 71 17.42 -28.77 -13.01
C GLU A 71 15.94 -28.81 -12.59
N ALA A 72 15.51 -29.92 -11.97
CA ALA A 72 14.13 -30.06 -11.47
C ALA A 72 13.81 -29.07 -10.34
N TYR A 73 14.80 -28.68 -9.53
CA TYR A 73 14.63 -27.62 -8.54
C TYR A 73 14.48 -26.25 -9.18
N ASN A 74 15.36 -25.91 -10.13
CA ASN A 74 15.32 -24.62 -10.82
C ASN A 74 14.07 -24.47 -11.68
N GLN A 75 13.57 -25.53 -12.31
CA GLN A 75 12.27 -25.51 -12.99
C GLN A 75 11.13 -25.13 -12.02
N ARG A 76 11.02 -25.79 -10.87
CA ARG A 76 10.02 -25.46 -9.84
C ARG A 76 10.23 -24.08 -9.24
N LEU A 77 11.46 -23.57 -9.22
CA LEU A 77 11.75 -22.20 -8.79
C LEU A 77 11.21 -21.18 -9.78
N ARG A 78 11.41 -21.41 -11.09
CA ARG A 78 10.87 -20.58 -12.17
C ARG A 78 9.35 -20.55 -12.14
N GLU A 79 8.70 -21.70 -12.00
CA GLU A 79 7.23 -21.80 -11.85
C GLU A 79 6.73 -20.99 -10.65
N ARG A 80 7.30 -21.20 -9.46
CA ARG A 80 6.95 -20.43 -8.25
C ARG A 80 7.23 -18.92 -8.39
N GLY A 81 8.26 -18.55 -9.15
CA GLY A 81 8.59 -17.16 -9.45
C GLY A 81 7.49 -16.48 -10.25
N ILE A 82 6.95 -17.16 -11.26
CA ILE A 82 5.83 -16.68 -12.07
C ILE A 82 4.58 -16.54 -11.21
N ASP A 83 4.22 -17.55 -10.42
CA ASP A 83 3.03 -17.50 -9.57
C ASP A 83 3.11 -16.33 -8.57
N ARG A 84 4.25 -16.20 -7.89
CA ARG A 84 4.48 -15.09 -6.95
C ARG A 84 4.40 -13.73 -7.64
N PHE A 85 4.88 -13.61 -8.87
CA PHE A 85 4.76 -12.39 -9.64
C PHE A 85 3.30 -12.07 -9.97
N VAL A 86 2.52 -13.05 -10.43
CA VAL A 86 1.09 -12.88 -10.74
C VAL A 86 0.32 -12.46 -9.49
N ASP A 87 0.52 -13.13 -8.35
CA ASP A 87 -0.13 -12.80 -7.09
C ASP A 87 0.24 -11.37 -6.64
N SER A 88 1.53 -11.02 -6.68
CA SER A 88 1.99 -9.68 -6.29
C SER A 88 1.43 -8.59 -7.20
N MET A 89 1.31 -8.88 -8.51
CA MET A 89 0.72 -7.96 -9.48
C MET A 89 -0.78 -7.78 -9.25
N TYR A 90 -1.49 -8.85 -8.92
CA TYR A 90 -2.91 -8.79 -8.54
C TYR A 90 -3.11 -7.95 -7.27
N GLU A 91 -2.33 -8.21 -6.23
CA GLU A 91 -2.36 -7.44 -4.98
C GLU A 91 -2.08 -5.94 -5.23
N ALA A 92 -1.10 -5.62 -6.08
CA ALA A 92 -0.81 -4.24 -6.46
C ALA A 92 -1.99 -3.56 -7.12
N LYS A 93 -2.68 -4.22 -8.05
CA LYS A 93 -3.88 -3.67 -8.71
C LYS A 93 -5.03 -3.48 -7.74
N VAL A 94 -5.27 -4.43 -6.85
CA VAL A 94 -6.31 -4.30 -5.82
C VAL A 94 -6.01 -3.13 -4.88
N ALA A 95 -4.76 -2.97 -4.45
CA ALA A 95 -4.36 -1.85 -3.60
C ALA A 95 -4.50 -0.49 -4.30
N LEU A 96 -4.19 -0.43 -5.60
CA LEU A 96 -4.38 0.76 -6.43
C LEU A 96 -5.86 1.07 -6.65
N ALA A 97 -6.70 0.05 -6.88
CA ALA A 97 -8.15 0.22 -7.01
C ALA A 97 -8.77 0.71 -5.69
N ALA A 98 -8.33 0.19 -4.55
CA ALA A 98 -8.77 0.66 -3.23
C ALA A 98 -8.34 2.12 -2.95
N LEU A 99 -7.22 2.56 -3.52
CA LEU A 99 -6.77 3.95 -3.44
C LEU A 99 -7.64 4.91 -4.27
N ALA A 100 -8.33 4.42 -5.30
CA ALA A 100 -9.09 5.25 -6.25
C ALA A 100 -10.14 6.16 -5.59
N SER A 101 -10.68 5.77 -4.43
CA SER A 101 -11.60 6.60 -3.64
C SER A 101 -10.95 7.86 -3.02
N PHE A 102 -9.62 7.88 -2.92
CA PHE A 102 -8.85 8.98 -2.30
C PHE A 102 -7.94 9.72 -3.27
N HIS A 103 -7.50 9.05 -4.34
CA HIS A 103 -6.60 9.57 -5.36
C HIS A 103 -6.83 8.84 -6.69
N PRO A 104 -7.08 9.55 -7.80
CA PRO A 104 -7.19 8.92 -9.11
C PRO A 104 -5.84 8.30 -9.48
N VAL A 105 -5.82 7.00 -9.75
CA VAL A 105 -4.61 6.30 -10.18
C VAL A 105 -4.43 6.49 -11.67
N SER A 106 -3.25 6.96 -12.08
CA SER A 106 -2.88 7.06 -13.49
C SER A 106 -2.49 5.70 -14.04
N GLY A 107 -3.09 5.27 -15.16
CA GLY A 107 -2.74 4.01 -15.83
C GLY A 107 -3.95 3.12 -16.11
N ASP A 108 -3.69 2.11 -16.93
CA ASP A 108 -4.66 1.08 -17.31
C ASP A 108 -4.44 -0.15 -16.43
N LEU A 109 -5.33 -0.36 -15.45
CA LEU A 109 -5.27 -1.49 -14.53
C LEU A 109 -5.88 -2.77 -15.13
N ASP A 110 -6.58 -2.67 -16.26
CA ASP A 110 -7.27 -3.80 -16.90
C ASP A 110 -6.29 -4.68 -17.69
N ARG A 111 -5.11 -4.16 -18.02
CA ARG A 111 -4.02 -4.95 -18.61
C ARG A 111 -3.57 -6.03 -17.66
N TRP A 112 -3.12 -7.17 -18.20
CA TRP A 112 -2.62 -8.28 -17.39
C TRP A 112 -1.40 -7.87 -16.51
N GLU A 113 -0.57 -6.92 -16.96
CA GLU A 113 0.62 -6.43 -16.25
C GLU A 113 0.71 -4.90 -16.22
N ILE A 114 1.20 -4.36 -15.09
CA ILE A 114 1.70 -2.99 -14.99
C ILE A 114 3.18 -2.99 -15.40
N THR A 115 3.50 -2.34 -16.52
CA THR A 115 4.87 -2.31 -17.04
C THR A 115 5.83 -1.60 -16.08
N GLU A 116 7.14 -1.89 -16.15
CA GLU A 116 8.16 -1.21 -15.34
C GLU A 116 8.12 0.33 -15.48
N PRO A 117 8.04 0.90 -16.70
CA PRO A 117 7.90 2.34 -16.87
C PRO A 117 6.62 2.91 -16.24
N ASP A 118 5.50 2.20 -16.37
CA ASP A 118 4.24 2.60 -15.77
C ASP A 118 4.29 2.55 -14.25
N ALA A 119 4.83 1.46 -13.69
CA ALA A 119 5.00 1.28 -12.26
C ALA A 119 5.93 2.36 -11.67
N ALA A 120 7.03 2.70 -12.34
CA ALA A 120 7.93 3.77 -11.92
C ALA A 120 7.23 5.13 -11.92
N ARG A 121 6.45 5.43 -12.97
CA ARG A 121 5.64 6.65 -13.08
C ARG A 121 4.59 6.74 -11.97
N MET A 122 3.81 5.67 -11.78
CA MET A 122 2.78 5.56 -10.75
C MET A 122 3.40 5.72 -9.36
N LEU A 123 4.50 5.03 -9.07
CA LEU A 123 5.21 5.14 -7.79
C LEU A 123 5.69 6.57 -7.52
N ALA A 124 6.25 7.25 -8.54
CA ALA A 124 6.69 8.63 -8.43
C ALA A 124 5.51 9.60 -8.19
N GLU A 125 4.36 9.36 -8.80
CA GLU A 125 3.14 10.11 -8.56
C GLU A 125 2.64 9.91 -7.12
N LEU A 126 2.49 8.67 -6.67
CA LEU A 126 2.04 8.32 -5.32
C LEU A 126 2.94 8.91 -4.24
N LEU A 127 4.27 8.86 -4.42
CA LEU A 127 5.24 9.44 -3.48
C LEU A 127 5.22 10.97 -3.46
N ARG A 128 4.92 11.61 -4.59
CA ARG A 128 4.74 13.06 -4.67
C ARG A 128 3.45 13.48 -3.96
N GLU A 129 2.35 12.80 -4.23
CA GLU A 129 1.06 13.14 -3.65
C GLU A 129 1.02 12.85 -2.14
N ARG A 130 1.60 11.73 -1.68
CA ARG A 130 1.75 11.44 -0.24
C ARG A 130 2.50 12.54 0.51
N ARG A 131 3.54 13.13 -0.10
CA ARG A 131 4.28 14.27 0.45
C ARG A 131 3.44 15.54 0.46
N ARG A 132 2.77 15.85 -0.65
CA ARG A 132 1.87 17.01 -0.78
C ARG A 132 0.78 17.00 0.29
N LEU A 133 0.20 15.83 0.55
CA LEU A 133 -0.87 15.64 1.52
C LEU A 133 -0.39 15.51 2.97
N ARG A 134 0.93 15.59 3.21
CA ARG A 134 1.55 15.41 4.54
C ARG A 134 1.14 14.08 5.22
N LEU A 135 1.07 13.02 4.43
CA LEU A 135 0.79 11.66 4.88
C LEU A 135 2.09 10.86 5.13
N ALA A 136 3.25 11.52 5.01
CA ALA A 136 4.57 10.95 5.29
C ALA A 136 4.79 10.79 6.80
#